data_AF-A0A328TW86-F1
#
_entry.id   AF-A0A328TW86-F1
#
_cell.length_a   1.000
_cell.length_b   1.000
_cell.length_c   1.000
_cell.angle_alpha   90.00
_cell.angle_beta   90.00
_cell.angle_gamma   90.00
#
_symmetry.space_group_name_H-M   'P 1'
#
loop_
_entity.id
_entity.type
_entity.pdbx_description
1 polymer ?
#
loop_
_entity_poly.entity_id
_entity_poly.type
_entity_poly.pdbx_seq_one_letter_code
_entity_poly.pdbx_strand_id
1 'polypeptide(L)'
;MNEKQIIKWLGMICILAGVARIGMTPTSIIWGTDSPQELTFGLIACILMSVGTIVTYLVQSRETGVTGFITTLGIIIGNIVTTAMVWSQFAAGAGAPMPEGTLVNISRAIMMIGMMAGSLVFAFITFRAKVFPRWVPALLVLMILNIFLPIEDNKYFAAFWGLAYVGMGYCVWAGKLNRKPAAKSAESLSA
;
A
#
# COMPACT_ATOMS: atom_id res chain seq x y z
N MET A 1 15.17 18.60 -12.19
CA MET A 1 15.16 17.64 -11.07
C MET A 1 15.69 16.31 -11.59
N ASN A 2 16.68 15.70 -10.95
CA ASN A 2 17.32 14.47 -11.43
C ASN A 2 16.44 13.25 -11.13
N GLU A 3 16.45 12.21 -11.97
CA GLU A 3 15.68 10.96 -11.79
C GLU A 3 15.86 10.34 -10.39
N LYS A 4 17.12 10.30 -9.91
CA LYS A 4 17.45 9.81 -8.56
C LYS A 4 16.74 10.62 -7.46
N GLN A 5 16.53 11.92 -7.67
CA GLN A 5 15.81 12.78 -6.71
C GLN A 5 14.32 12.50 -6.75
N ILE A 6 13.72 12.33 -7.94
CA ILE A 6 12.29 11.98 -8.10
C ILE A 6 11.99 10.68 -7.35
N ILE A 7 12.82 9.65 -7.53
CA ILE A 7 12.66 8.36 -6.86
C ILE A 7 12.71 8.52 -5.33
N LYS A 8 13.63 9.33 -4.80
CA LYS A 8 13.70 9.61 -3.35
C LYS A 8 12.46 10.35 -2.84
N TRP A 9 11.96 11.32 -3.59
CA TRP A 9 10.73 12.06 -3.26
C TRP A 9 9.51 11.13 -3.23
N LEU A 10 9.35 10.30 -4.25
CA LEU A 10 8.28 9.30 -4.27
C LEU A 10 8.43 8.25 -3.15
N GLY A 11 9.67 7.91 -2.78
CA GLY A 11 9.97 7.10 -1.60
C GLY A 11 9.48 7.75 -0.31
N MET A 12 9.70 9.05 -0.12
CA MET A 12 9.16 9.79 1.03
C MET A 12 7.63 9.84 1.04
N ILE A 13 7.00 10.04 -0.12
CA ILE A 13 5.53 9.97 -0.25
C ILE A 13 5.03 8.59 0.21
N CYS A 14 5.72 7.51 -0.18
CA CYS A 14 5.38 6.16 0.24
C CYS A 14 5.52 5.96 1.76
N ILE A 15 6.53 6.57 2.40
CA ILE A 15 6.66 6.58 3.87
C ILE A 15 5.46 7.29 4.51
N LEU A 16 5.15 8.51 4.06
CA LEU A 16 4.03 9.29 4.59
C LEU A 16 2.70 8.58 4.41
N ALA A 17 2.52 7.91 3.26
CA ALA A 17 1.37 7.07 2.98
C ALA A 17 1.22 5.94 3.99
N GLY A 18 2.33 5.25 4.29
CA GLY A 18 2.36 4.18 5.28
C GLY A 18 2.09 4.66 6.71
N VAL A 19 2.65 5.81 7.09
CA VAL A 19 2.39 6.43 8.41
C VAL A 19 0.93 6.83 8.54
N ALA A 20 0.35 7.47 7.52
CA ALA A 20 -1.07 7.81 7.51
C ALA A 20 -1.94 6.55 7.64
N ARG A 21 -1.58 5.46 6.96
CA ARG A 21 -2.32 4.19 7.05
C ARG A 21 -2.22 3.57 8.45
N ILE A 22 -1.03 3.60 9.09
CA ILE A 22 -0.86 3.16 10.48
C ILE A 22 -1.74 3.99 11.42
N GLY A 23 -1.91 5.29 11.14
CA GLY A 23 -2.74 6.21 11.92
C GLY A 23 -4.22 5.80 12.05
N MET A 24 -4.75 5.01 11.11
CA MET A 24 -6.13 4.48 11.19
C MET A 24 -6.34 3.61 12.44
N THR A 25 -5.37 2.77 12.79
CA THR A 25 -5.47 1.81 13.91
C THR A 25 -5.63 2.49 15.27
N PRO A 26 -4.76 3.42 15.72
CA PRO A 26 -4.97 4.09 17.00
C PRO A 26 -6.24 4.95 16.99
N THR A 27 -6.62 5.56 15.86
CA THR A 27 -7.86 6.35 15.80
C THR A 27 -9.10 5.50 15.92
N SER A 28 -9.13 4.28 15.36
CA SER A 28 -10.27 3.37 15.51
C SER A 28 -10.35 2.75 16.91
N ILE A 29 -9.21 2.62 17.60
CA ILE A 29 -9.18 2.19 19.01
C ILE A 29 -9.73 3.29 19.92
N ILE A 30 -9.37 4.56 19.69
CA ILE A 30 -9.74 5.68 20.58
C ILE A 30 -11.15 6.21 20.28
N TRP A 31 -11.51 6.39 19.01
CA TRP A 31 -12.79 7.01 18.59
C TRP A 31 -13.79 6.01 18.02
N GLY A 32 -13.44 4.73 17.92
CA GLY A 32 -14.29 3.68 17.35
C GLY A 32 -14.11 3.48 15.85
N THR A 33 -14.53 2.31 15.38
CA THR A 33 -14.54 1.92 13.97
C THR A 33 -15.48 2.82 13.16
N ASP A 34 -15.06 3.20 11.96
CA ASP A 34 -15.77 4.13 11.06
C ASP A 34 -15.92 5.56 11.64
N SER A 35 -15.08 5.92 12.62
CA SER A 35 -15.01 7.30 13.11
C SER A 35 -14.43 8.25 12.04
N PRO A 36 -14.82 9.54 12.05
CA PRO A 36 -14.26 10.52 11.11
C PRO A 36 -12.73 10.62 11.14
N GLN A 37 -12.11 10.41 12.30
CA GLN A 37 -10.67 10.42 12.49
C GLN A 37 -10.01 9.25 11.75
N GLU A 38 -10.53 8.03 11.92
CA GLU A 38 -10.06 6.84 11.20
C GLU A 38 -10.20 7.02 9.68
N LEU A 39 -11.38 7.42 9.23
CA LEU A 39 -11.67 7.60 7.81
C LEU A 39 -10.79 8.70 7.19
N THR A 40 -10.44 9.74 7.95
CA THR A 40 -9.55 10.83 7.47
C THR A 40 -8.14 10.30 7.22
N PHE A 41 -7.59 9.51 8.17
CA PHE A 41 -6.32 8.84 7.97
C PHE A 41 -6.36 7.86 6.80
N GLY A 42 -7.46 7.11 6.66
CA GLY A 42 -7.68 6.20 5.54
C GLY A 42 -7.72 6.89 4.18
N LEU A 43 -8.38 8.05 4.10
CA LEU A 43 -8.46 8.85 2.87
C LEU A 43 -7.07 9.38 2.46
N ILE A 44 -6.36 10.01 3.40
CA ILE A 44 -5.01 10.54 3.17
C ILE A 44 -4.06 9.41 2.76
N ALA A 45 -4.13 8.28 3.46
CA ALA A 45 -3.35 7.09 3.13
C ALA A 45 -3.60 6.64 1.69
N CYS A 46 -4.84 6.37 1.30
CA CYS A 46 -5.14 5.84 -0.04
C CYS A 46 -4.67 6.78 -1.19
N ILE A 47 -4.80 8.10 -1.01
CA ILE A 47 -4.30 9.08 -1.99
C ILE A 47 -2.78 9.00 -2.11
N LEU A 48 -2.07 9.06 -0.98
CA LEU A 48 -0.61 9.00 -0.96
C LEU A 48 -0.10 7.63 -1.41
N MET A 49 -0.80 6.54 -1.10
CA MET A 49 -0.44 5.18 -1.52
C MET A 49 -0.60 5.02 -3.04
N SER A 50 -1.65 5.60 -3.64
CA SER A 50 -1.82 5.63 -5.10
C SER A 50 -0.60 6.22 -5.81
N VAL A 51 -0.09 7.36 -5.32
CA VAL A 51 1.11 8.00 -5.90
C VAL A 51 2.39 7.25 -5.50
N GLY A 52 2.52 6.87 -4.23
CA GLY A 52 3.70 6.23 -3.66
C GLY A 52 3.99 4.85 -4.26
N THR A 53 2.96 4.09 -4.66
CA THR A 53 3.13 2.76 -5.27
C THR A 53 3.84 2.85 -6.63
N ILE A 54 3.85 4.02 -7.30
CA ILE A 54 4.62 4.20 -8.54
C ILE A 54 6.11 3.92 -8.29
N VAL A 55 6.63 4.35 -7.14
CA VAL A 55 8.06 4.17 -6.83
C VAL A 55 8.44 2.71 -6.67
N THR A 56 7.54 1.88 -6.18
CA THR A 56 7.81 0.45 -5.96
C THR A 56 8.01 -0.24 -7.29
N TYR A 57 7.22 0.11 -8.32
CA TYR A 57 7.45 -0.36 -9.68
C TYR A 57 8.77 0.16 -10.24
N LEU A 58 9.05 1.46 -10.15
CA LEU A 58 10.26 2.05 -10.75
C LEU A 58 11.53 1.32 -10.30
N VAL A 59 11.65 1.01 -9.00
CA VAL A 59 12.85 0.36 -8.45
C VAL A 59 12.94 -1.13 -8.74
N GLN A 60 11.84 -1.81 -9.03
CA GLN A 60 11.82 -3.26 -9.32
C GLN A 60 11.49 -3.61 -10.78
N SER A 61 11.24 -2.61 -11.62
CA SER A 61 10.81 -2.71 -13.02
C SER A 61 11.69 -3.65 -13.85
N ARG A 62 13.00 -3.62 -13.63
CA ARG A 62 13.98 -4.49 -14.30
C ARG A 62 13.80 -5.97 -14.01
N GLU A 63 13.37 -6.32 -12.80
CA GLU A 63 13.23 -7.72 -12.37
C GLU A 63 11.79 -8.23 -12.55
N THR A 64 10.79 -7.34 -12.51
CA THR A 64 9.37 -7.72 -12.56
C THR A 64 8.69 -7.53 -13.91
N GLY A 65 9.30 -6.74 -14.80
CA GLY A 65 8.81 -6.49 -16.15
C GLY A 65 7.35 -6.01 -16.21
N VAL A 66 6.61 -6.48 -17.23
CA VAL A 66 5.21 -6.12 -17.47
C VAL A 66 4.28 -6.62 -16.37
N THR A 67 4.55 -7.78 -15.78
CA THR A 67 3.73 -8.32 -14.69
C THR A 67 3.76 -7.38 -13.48
N GLY A 68 4.94 -6.88 -13.09
CA GLY A 68 5.05 -5.90 -12.01
C GLY A 68 4.36 -4.57 -12.32
N PHE A 69 4.32 -4.17 -13.59
CA PHE A 69 3.59 -2.97 -14.03
C PHE A 69 2.08 -3.14 -13.86
N ILE A 70 1.52 -4.23 -14.38
CA ILE A 70 0.08 -4.54 -14.29
C ILE A 70 -0.35 -4.63 -12.83
N THR A 71 0.43 -5.32 -11.98
CA THR A 71 0.10 -5.44 -10.55
C THR A 71 0.15 -4.09 -9.85
N THR A 72 1.12 -3.24 -10.17
CA THR A 72 1.22 -1.89 -9.60
C THR A 72 0.03 -1.02 -10.01
N LEU A 73 -0.37 -1.05 -11.29
CA LEU A 73 -1.58 -0.37 -11.74
C LEU A 73 -2.83 -0.89 -11.03
N GLY A 74 -2.94 -2.21 -10.85
CA GLY A 74 -4.04 -2.81 -10.09
C GLY A 74 -4.12 -2.29 -8.65
N ILE A 75 -2.98 -2.16 -7.96
CA ILE A 75 -2.93 -1.58 -6.60
C ILE A 75 -3.33 -0.10 -6.62
N ILE A 76 -2.86 0.68 -7.59
CA ILE A 76 -3.21 2.09 -7.71
C ILE A 76 -4.72 2.24 -7.90
N ILE A 77 -5.32 1.46 -8.81
CA ILE A 77 -6.76 1.44 -9.03
C ILE A 77 -7.48 1.02 -7.74
N GLY A 78 -7.00 -0.01 -7.04
CA GLY A 78 -7.55 -0.44 -5.75
C GLY A 78 -7.57 0.68 -4.73
N ASN A 79 -6.45 1.40 -4.57
CA ASN A 79 -6.35 2.55 -3.65
C ASN A 79 -7.30 3.69 -4.06
N ILE A 80 -7.46 3.97 -5.36
CA ILE A 80 -8.42 4.98 -5.85
C ILE A 80 -9.86 4.57 -5.51
N VAL A 81 -10.22 3.30 -5.72
CA VAL A 81 -11.56 2.78 -5.37
C VAL A 81 -11.80 2.88 -3.86
N THR A 82 -10.82 2.50 -3.03
CA THR A 82 -10.91 2.67 -1.56
C THR A 82 -11.06 4.14 -1.17
N THR A 83 -10.35 5.05 -1.84
CA THR A 83 -10.49 6.51 -1.63
C THR A 83 -11.92 6.96 -1.91
N ALA A 84 -12.50 6.54 -3.03
CA ALA A 84 -13.86 6.90 -3.40
C ALA A 84 -14.87 6.37 -2.37
N MET A 85 -14.68 5.15 -1.86
CA MET A 85 -15.57 4.60 -0.83
C MET A 85 -15.50 5.34 0.51
N VAL A 86 -14.29 5.65 0.97
CA VAL A 86 -14.10 6.44 2.20
C VAL A 86 -14.71 7.83 2.02
N TRP A 87 -14.54 8.44 0.85
CA TRP A 87 -15.19 9.71 0.51
C TRP A 87 -16.73 9.61 0.51
N SER A 88 -17.29 8.53 -0.03
CA SER A 88 -18.74 8.30 0.02
C SER A 88 -19.28 8.22 1.46
N GLN A 89 -18.52 7.69 2.41
CA GLN A 89 -18.90 7.69 3.84
C GLN A 89 -18.97 9.12 4.40
N PHE A 90 -17.98 9.97 4.07
CA PHE A 90 -18.03 11.38 4.46
C PHE A 90 -19.20 12.13 3.84
N ALA A 91 -19.47 11.90 2.55
CA ALA A 91 -20.54 12.58 1.82
C ALA A 91 -21.94 12.15 2.30
N ALA A 92 -22.11 10.91 2.74
CA ALA A 92 -23.37 10.41 3.30
C ALA A 92 -23.63 10.88 4.75
N GLY A 93 -22.61 11.40 5.44
CA GLY A 93 -22.65 11.75 6.86
C GLY A 93 -22.16 10.60 7.73
N ALA A 94 -21.27 10.90 8.70
CA ALA A 94 -20.71 9.89 9.59
C ALA A 94 -21.82 9.18 10.38
N GLY A 95 -21.88 7.85 10.26
CA GLY A 95 -22.92 7.02 10.89
C GLY A 95 -24.22 6.88 10.08
N ALA A 96 -24.29 7.42 8.85
CA ALA A 96 -25.40 7.12 7.97
C ALA A 96 -25.43 5.62 7.63
N PRO A 97 -26.62 4.98 7.62
CA PRO A 97 -26.74 3.59 7.24
C PRO A 97 -26.17 3.41 5.84
N MET A 98 -25.22 2.48 5.73
CA MET A 98 -24.63 2.14 4.45
C MET A 98 -25.73 1.71 3.47
N PRO A 99 -25.68 2.14 2.20
CA PRO A 99 -26.67 1.72 1.21
C PRO A 99 -26.67 0.20 1.10
N GLU A 100 -27.80 -0.44 1.41
CA GLU A 100 -27.97 -1.87 1.25
C GLU A 100 -28.52 -2.18 -0.14
N GLY A 101 -27.93 -3.17 -0.80
CA GLY A 101 -28.39 -3.61 -2.12
C GLY A 101 -27.45 -4.63 -2.74
N THR A 102 -28.00 -5.53 -3.54
CA THR A 102 -27.24 -6.62 -4.19
C THR A 102 -26.05 -6.10 -4.98
N LEU A 103 -26.21 -4.98 -5.70
CA LEU A 103 -25.12 -4.32 -6.44
C LEU A 103 -24.02 -3.77 -5.53
N VAL A 104 -24.38 -3.21 -4.37
CA VAL A 104 -23.42 -2.68 -3.39
C VAL A 104 -22.65 -3.81 -2.72
N ASN A 105 -23.31 -4.92 -2.40
CA ASN A 105 -22.67 -6.08 -1.79
C ASN A 105 -21.72 -6.77 -2.78
N ILE A 106 -22.13 -6.93 -4.05
CA ILE A 106 -21.26 -7.48 -5.10
C ILE A 106 -20.05 -6.59 -5.33
N SER A 107 -20.22 -5.27 -5.41
CA SER A 107 -19.09 -4.35 -5.63
C SER A 107 -18.09 -4.36 -4.48
N ARG A 108 -18.57 -4.42 -3.23
CA ARG A 108 -17.70 -4.60 -2.05
C ARG A 108 -16.95 -5.91 -2.06
N ALA A 109 -17.61 -7.02 -2.40
CA ALA A 109 -16.98 -8.33 -2.49
C ALA A 109 -15.88 -8.34 -3.57
N ILE A 110 -16.17 -7.84 -4.77
CA ILE A 110 -15.19 -7.72 -5.87
C ILE A 110 -14.00 -6.87 -5.43
N MET A 111 -14.24 -5.74 -4.76
CA MET A 111 -13.16 -4.89 -4.26
C MET A 111 -12.29 -5.62 -3.22
N MET A 112 -12.90 -6.28 -2.24
CA MET A 112 -12.16 -6.96 -1.18
C MET A 112 -11.31 -8.10 -1.75
N ILE A 113 -11.89 -8.90 -2.64
CA ILE A 113 -11.17 -9.96 -3.37
C ILE A 113 -10.05 -9.36 -4.21
N GLY A 114 -10.32 -8.28 -4.95
CA GLY A 114 -9.32 -7.60 -5.78
C GLY A 114 -8.16 -7.03 -4.98
N MET A 115 -8.44 -6.41 -3.82
CA MET A 115 -7.42 -5.88 -2.91
C MET A 115 -6.58 -7.00 -2.31
N MET A 116 -7.20 -8.08 -1.82
CA MET A 116 -6.49 -9.21 -1.22
C MET A 116 -5.65 -9.96 -2.26
N ALA A 117 -6.25 -10.35 -3.38
CA ALA A 117 -5.57 -11.05 -4.46
C ALA A 117 -4.46 -10.18 -5.07
N GLY A 118 -4.74 -8.90 -5.32
CA GLY A 118 -3.77 -7.94 -5.83
C GLY A 118 -2.57 -7.77 -4.89
N SER A 119 -2.83 -7.65 -3.58
CA SER A 119 -1.78 -7.55 -2.56
C SER A 119 -0.96 -8.83 -2.43
N LEU A 120 -1.57 -10.01 -2.55
CA LEU A 120 -0.87 -11.29 -2.58
C LEU A 120 0.04 -11.41 -3.80
N VAL A 121 -0.49 -11.10 -4.98
CA VAL A 121 0.27 -11.12 -6.23
C VAL A 121 1.44 -10.14 -6.14
N PHE A 122 1.21 -8.94 -5.61
CA PHE A 122 2.26 -7.95 -5.41
C PHE A 122 3.32 -8.40 -4.41
N ALA A 123 2.93 -8.96 -3.27
CA ALA A 123 3.86 -9.50 -2.29
C ALA A 123 4.72 -10.62 -2.90
N PHE A 124 4.11 -11.51 -3.67
CA PHE A 124 4.78 -12.61 -4.34
C PHE A 124 5.79 -12.12 -5.39
N ILE A 125 5.38 -11.17 -6.25
CA ILE A 125 6.25 -10.57 -7.26
C ILE A 125 7.41 -9.84 -6.59
N THR A 126 7.13 -9.05 -5.56
CA THR A 126 8.14 -8.31 -4.78
C THR A 126 9.14 -9.25 -4.12
N PHE A 127 8.65 -10.37 -3.56
CA PHE A 127 9.49 -11.42 -2.99
C PHE A 127 10.40 -12.07 -4.05
N ARG A 128 9.86 -12.37 -5.23
CA ARG A 128 10.64 -12.96 -6.34
C ARG A 128 11.64 -12.01 -6.96
N ALA A 129 11.31 -10.73 -7.04
CA ALA A 129 12.20 -9.69 -7.56
C ALA A 129 13.47 -9.55 -6.72
N LYS A 130 13.42 -9.89 -5.41
CA LYS A 130 14.54 -9.77 -4.46
C LYS A 130 15.13 -8.36 -4.37
N VAL A 131 14.38 -7.33 -4.78
CA VAL A 131 14.80 -5.92 -4.74
C VAL A 131 14.63 -5.33 -3.34
N PHE A 132 13.53 -5.67 -2.67
CA PHE A 132 13.29 -5.30 -1.28
C PHE A 132 13.78 -6.39 -0.32
N PRO A 133 14.11 -6.03 0.94
CA PRO A 133 14.30 -7.01 2.00
C PRO A 133 13.04 -7.90 2.17
N ARG A 134 13.22 -9.18 2.51
CA ARG A 134 12.12 -10.16 2.59
C ARG A 134 11.05 -9.84 3.63
N TRP A 135 11.39 -9.04 4.65
CA TRP A 135 10.42 -8.62 5.66
C TRP A 135 9.34 -7.70 5.07
N VAL A 136 9.62 -6.97 3.99
CA VAL A 136 8.65 -6.08 3.33
C VAL A 136 7.47 -6.87 2.72
N PRO A 137 7.68 -7.85 1.81
CA PRO A 137 6.59 -8.68 1.33
C PRO A 137 5.99 -9.57 2.44
N ALA A 138 6.76 -9.93 3.47
CA ALA A 138 6.20 -10.63 4.63
C ALA A 138 5.16 -9.78 5.38
N LEU A 139 5.37 -8.46 5.51
CA LEU A 139 4.37 -7.56 6.11
C LEU A 139 3.08 -7.48 5.28
N LEU A 140 3.17 -7.51 3.95
CA LEU A 140 1.98 -7.57 3.08
C LEU A 140 1.21 -8.88 3.25
N VAL A 141 1.91 -10.00 3.43
CA VAL A 141 1.26 -11.29 3.74
C VAL A 141 0.65 -11.26 5.14
N LEU A 142 1.36 -10.72 6.13
CA LEU A 142 0.85 -10.56 7.50
C LEU A 142 -0.42 -9.70 7.55
N MET A 143 -0.47 -8.63 6.75
CA MET A 143 -1.68 -7.83 6.58
C MET A 143 -2.87 -8.71 6.16
N ILE A 144 -2.70 -9.58 5.16
CA ILE A 144 -3.79 -10.46 4.69
C ILE A 144 -4.16 -11.52 5.74
N LEU A 145 -3.16 -12.10 6.42
CA LEU A 145 -3.40 -13.06 7.49
C LEU A 145 -4.17 -12.44 8.66
N ASN A 146 -4.02 -11.14 8.89
CA ASN A 146 -4.73 -10.43 9.95
C ASN A 146 -6.25 -10.46 9.77
N ILE A 147 -6.75 -10.54 8.53
CA ILE A 147 -8.20 -10.65 8.24
C ILE A 147 -8.81 -11.91 8.84
N PHE A 148 -8.02 -12.98 8.98
CA PHE A 148 -8.47 -14.26 9.52
C PHE A 148 -8.31 -14.36 11.04
N LEU A 149 -7.68 -13.37 11.68
CA LEU A 149 -7.52 -13.34 13.13
C LEU A 149 -8.75 -12.69 13.76
N PRO A 150 -9.47 -13.35 14.68
CA PRO A 150 -10.62 -12.78 15.37
C PRO A 150 -10.16 -11.82 16.49
N ILE A 151 -9.35 -10.82 16.14
CA ILE A 151 -8.81 -9.83 17.06
C ILE A 151 -9.39 -8.47 16.68
N GLU A 152 -10.13 -7.87 17.61
CA GLU A 152 -10.65 -6.48 17.59
C GLU A 152 -10.91 -5.94 16.17
N ASP A 153 -11.94 -6.44 15.48
CA ASP A 153 -12.43 -5.92 14.19
C ASP A 153 -11.36 -5.71 13.09
N ASN A 154 -10.29 -6.52 13.08
CA ASN A 154 -9.19 -6.40 12.10
C ASN A 154 -8.46 -5.04 12.15
N LYS A 155 -8.48 -4.34 13.30
CA LYS A 155 -7.86 -3.00 13.45
C LYS A 155 -6.37 -2.96 13.08
N TYR A 156 -5.67 -4.09 13.21
CA TYR A 156 -4.25 -4.23 12.87
C TYR A 156 -3.96 -4.41 11.37
N PHE A 157 -4.99 -4.69 10.56
CA PHE A 157 -4.86 -4.76 9.10
C PHE A 157 -4.22 -3.49 8.53
N ALA A 158 -4.73 -2.33 8.92
CA ALA A 158 -4.22 -1.03 8.49
C ALA A 158 -2.77 -0.80 8.97
N ALA A 159 -2.44 -1.20 10.20
CA ALA A 159 -1.09 -1.08 10.73
C ALA A 159 -0.06 -1.89 9.90
N PHE A 160 -0.33 -3.16 9.62
CA PHE A 160 0.59 -3.98 8.81
C PHE A 160 0.69 -3.49 7.36
N TRP A 161 -0.42 -3.04 6.79
CA TRP A 161 -0.41 -2.45 5.45
C TRP A 161 0.48 -1.19 5.41
N GLY A 162 0.29 -0.30 6.38
CA GLY A 162 1.07 0.92 6.47
C GLY A 162 2.54 0.65 6.75
N LEU A 163 2.87 -0.31 7.62
CA LEU A 163 4.25 -0.73 7.88
C LEU A 163 4.95 -1.25 6.63
N ALA A 164 4.24 -2.00 5.77
CA ALA A 164 4.81 -2.45 4.50
C ALA A 164 5.18 -1.25 3.59
N TYR A 165 4.33 -0.23 3.53
CA TYR A 165 4.58 1.00 2.76
C TYR A 165 5.69 1.86 3.36
N VAL A 166 5.73 2.01 4.69
CA VAL A 166 6.88 2.64 5.39
C VAL A 166 8.16 1.92 5.04
N GLY A 167 8.15 0.59 5.07
CA GLY A 167 9.32 -0.21 4.76
C GLY A 167 9.79 -0.08 3.32
N MET A 168 8.87 -0.15 2.35
CA MET A 168 9.18 0.10 0.94
C MET A 168 9.75 1.51 0.74
N GLY A 169 9.04 2.53 1.22
CA GLY A 169 9.45 3.92 1.09
C GLY A 169 10.81 4.20 1.74
N TYR A 170 11.06 3.66 2.93
CA TYR A 170 12.35 3.76 3.61
C TYR A 170 13.48 3.09 2.82
N CYS A 171 13.27 1.88 2.31
CA CYS A 171 14.27 1.19 1.51
C CYS A 171 14.65 1.97 0.25
N VAL A 172 13.67 2.59 -0.41
CA VAL A 172 13.90 3.45 -1.57
C VAL A 172 14.63 4.74 -1.19
N TRP A 173 14.13 5.44 -0.18
CA TRP A 173 14.67 6.74 0.22
C TRP A 173 16.09 6.64 0.79
N ALA A 174 16.34 5.66 1.65
CA ALA A 174 17.65 5.39 2.26
C ALA A 174 18.61 4.61 1.33
N GLY A 175 18.15 4.20 0.14
CA GLY A 175 18.97 3.42 -0.79
C GLY A 175 19.32 2.00 -0.32
N LYS A 176 18.55 1.44 0.62
CA LYS A 176 18.75 0.09 1.21
C LYS A 176 18.10 -1.02 0.38
N LEU A 177 18.09 -0.88 -0.94
CA LEU A 177 17.58 -1.91 -1.86
C LEU A 177 18.65 -3.01 -2.05
N ASN A 178 18.21 -4.25 -2.13
CA ASN A 178 19.07 -5.41 -2.42
C ASN A 178 19.44 -5.39 -3.92
N ARG A 179 20.41 -4.55 -4.30
CA ARG A 179 20.94 -4.53 -5.68
C ARG A 179 21.82 -5.77 -5.91
N LYS A 180 21.58 -6.51 -7.00
CA LYS A 180 22.52 -7.53 -7.49
C LYS A 180 23.86 -6.86 -7.87
N PRO A 181 25.01 -7.57 -7.75
CA PRO A 181 26.35 -7.05 -7.99
C PRO A 181 26.57 -6.42 -9.38
N ALA A 182 25.80 -6.81 -10.40
CA ALA A 182 25.92 -6.26 -11.76
C ALA A 182 25.68 -4.74 -11.85
N ALA A 183 24.95 -4.15 -10.91
CA ALA A 183 24.80 -2.69 -10.82
C ALA A 183 26.05 -1.99 -10.24
N LYS A 184 26.86 -2.67 -9.41
CA LYS A 184 28.13 -2.13 -8.92
C LYS A 184 29.17 -2.05 -10.04
N SER A 185 29.16 -3.00 -10.97
CA SER A 185 30.12 -3.04 -12.09
C SER A 185 29.94 -1.88 -13.07
N ALA A 186 28.71 -1.44 -13.30
CA ALA A 186 28.44 -0.30 -14.21
C ALA A 186 28.69 1.05 -13.54
N GLU A 187 28.46 1.17 -12.22
CA GLU A 187 28.75 2.39 -11.45
C GLU A 187 30.26 2.55 -11.18
N SER A 188 31.04 1.46 -11.15
CA SER A 188 32.52 1.50 -11.07
C SER A 188 33.22 1.73 -12.42
N LEU A 189 32.51 1.61 -13.54
CA LEU A 189 33.03 1.90 -14.89
C LEU A 189 32.68 3.32 -15.36
N SER A 190 31.95 4.08 -14.55
CA SER A 190 31.50 5.45 -14.85
C SER A 190 31.92 6.48 -13.78
N ALA A 191 32.81 6.07 -12.86
CA ALA A 191 33.55 6.92 -11.93
C ALA A 191 35.02 6.99 -12.36
#